data_AF-A0A2G8KQ14-F1
#
_entry.id   AF-A0A2G8KQ14-F1
#
_cell.length_a   1.000
_cell.length_b   1.000
_cell.length_c   1.000
_cell.angle_alpha   90.00
_cell.angle_beta   90.00
_cell.angle_gamma   90.00
#
_symmetry.space_group_name_H-M   'P 1'
#
loop_
_entity.id
_entity.type
_entity.pdbx_description
1 polymer ?
#
loop_
_entity_poly.entity_id
_entity_poly.type
_entity_poly.pdbx_seq_one_letter_code
_entity_poly.pdbx_strand_id
1 'polypeptide(L)'
;MFLHAVSTGLTSESIRADLKPSLENTCISDELLLEKLNKSASSETERLKKQTKTRSYQAAHAIEATSKKVTKRETPPTPLEESLNGLRVDIEGLKELKIQVAQIQESLSRDRPVSYKGKRGCPKCRSENVGDRCNHCFRCGSGEHYARGCRQRPPGNERGSLLRDEGGPQQ
;
A
#
# COMPACT_ATOMS: atom_id res chain seq x y z
N MET A 1 34.31 8.40 -3.52
CA MET A 1 32.98 8.99 -3.82
C MET A 1 31.88 8.50 -2.89
N PHE A 2 31.75 7.19 -2.63
CA PHE A 2 30.69 6.64 -1.77
C PHE A 2 30.62 7.26 -0.36
N LEU A 3 31.73 7.27 0.39
CA LEU A 3 31.75 7.83 1.76
C LEU A 3 31.36 9.32 1.82
N HIS A 4 31.72 10.08 0.79
CA HIS A 4 31.31 11.49 0.68
C HIS A 4 29.80 11.62 0.45
N ALA A 5 29.23 10.80 -0.43
CA ALA A 5 27.79 10.76 -0.66
C ALA A 5 27.02 10.35 0.61
N VAL A 6 27.54 9.42 1.39
CA VAL A 6 26.97 9.05 2.70
C VAL A 6 27.05 10.24 3.67
N SER A 7 28.21 10.91 3.77
CA SER A 7 28.40 12.06 4.67
C SER A 7 27.41 13.21 4.39
N THR A 8 27.22 13.55 3.11
CA THR A 8 26.33 14.65 2.69
C THR A 8 24.87 14.25 2.59
N GLY A 9 24.57 12.96 2.39
CA GLY A 9 23.21 12.45 2.21
C GLY A 9 22.44 12.21 3.52
N LEU A 10 23.12 12.19 4.67
CA LEU A 10 22.48 12.01 5.97
C LEU A 10 21.74 13.28 6.41
N THR A 11 20.44 13.16 6.64
CA THR A 11 19.57 14.28 7.07
C THR A 11 19.67 14.57 8.56
N SER A 12 19.91 13.55 9.39
CA SER A 12 20.06 13.69 10.84
C SER A 12 21.48 14.14 11.21
N GLU A 13 21.59 15.30 11.85
CA GLU A 13 22.87 15.87 12.30
C GLU A 13 23.55 14.99 13.36
N SER A 14 22.78 14.38 14.25
CA SER A 14 23.30 13.47 15.28
C SER A 14 23.88 12.20 14.66
N ILE A 15 23.17 11.59 13.71
CA ILE A 15 23.69 10.41 12.99
C ILE A 15 24.94 10.80 12.19
N ARG A 16 24.96 11.97 11.56
CA ARG A 16 26.13 12.47 10.83
C ARG A 16 27.33 12.67 11.75
N ALA A 17 27.13 13.27 12.92
CA ALA A 17 28.18 13.48 13.92
C ALA A 17 28.79 12.16 14.41
N ASP A 18 27.95 11.16 14.67
CA ASP A 18 28.39 9.84 15.13
C ASP A 18 29.15 9.06 14.03
N LEU A 19 28.73 9.19 12.77
CA LEU A 19 29.33 8.50 11.63
C LEU A 19 30.57 9.19 11.05
N LYS A 20 30.72 10.50 11.24
CA LYS A 20 31.84 11.30 10.73
C LYS A 20 33.22 10.64 10.90
N PRO A 21 33.63 10.14 12.10
CA PRO A 21 34.93 9.50 12.25
C PRO A 21 35.08 8.22 11.42
N SER A 22 33.99 7.52 11.13
CA SER A 22 34.00 6.31 10.30
C SER A 22 34.08 6.63 8.81
N LEU A 23 33.55 7.79 8.38
CA LEU A 23 33.53 8.24 6.99
C LEU A 23 34.83 8.95 6.56
N GLU A 24 35.63 9.45 7.50
CA GLU A 24 36.98 9.99 7.25
C GLU A 24 38.02 8.89 7.06
N ASN A 25 37.74 7.66 7.54
CA ASN A 25 38.62 6.51 7.40
C ASN A 25 38.38 5.77 6.07
N THR A 26 39.30 5.93 5.12
CA THR A 26 39.16 5.37 3.76
C THR A 26 39.26 3.84 3.68
N CYS A 27 39.73 3.15 4.74
CA CYS A 27 39.85 1.68 4.76
C CYS A 27 38.72 0.95 5.50
N ILE A 28 37.64 1.65 5.86
CA ILE A 28 36.49 1.00 6.50
C ILE A 28 35.83 0.02 5.52
N SER A 29 35.47 -1.18 6.00
CA SER A 29 34.67 -2.12 5.22
C SER A 29 33.20 -1.72 5.24
N ASP A 30 32.47 -2.08 4.18
CA ASP A 30 31.03 -1.79 4.08
C ASP A 30 30.25 -2.40 5.26
N GLU A 31 30.61 -3.61 5.70
CA GLU A 31 30.00 -4.29 6.85
C GLU A 31 30.15 -3.47 8.16
N LEU A 32 31.36 -2.96 8.42
CA LEU A 32 31.62 -2.19 9.63
C LEU A 32 30.92 -0.82 9.57
N LEU A 33 30.84 -0.22 8.38
CA LEU A 33 30.12 1.02 8.14
C LEU A 33 28.60 0.84 8.37
N LEU A 34 28.03 -0.23 7.84
CA LEU A 34 26.62 -0.60 8.03
C LEU A 34 26.31 -0.88 9.51
N GLU A 35 27.19 -1.59 10.22
CA GLU A 35 27.05 -1.82 11.66
C GLU A 35 27.02 -0.49 12.42
N LYS A 36 27.94 0.44 12.12
CA LYS A 36 27.99 1.77 12.74
C LYS A 36 26.73 2.58 12.44
N LEU A 37 26.25 2.53 11.21
CA LEU A 37 25.02 3.22 10.81
C LEU A 37 23.80 2.69 11.56
N ASN A 38 23.66 1.36 11.67
CA ASN A 38 22.59 0.73 12.43
C ASN A 38 22.63 1.10 13.91
N LYS A 39 23.84 1.16 14.49
CA LYS A 39 24.05 1.58 15.88
C LYS A 39 23.66 3.05 16.10
N SER A 40 24.14 3.96 15.26
CA SER A 40 23.80 5.39 15.34
C SER A 40 22.30 5.64 15.12
N ALA A 41 21.68 4.96 14.16
CA ALA A 41 20.24 5.04 13.93
C ALA A 41 19.45 4.56 15.17
N SER A 42 19.87 3.46 15.79
CA SER A 42 19.23 2.95 17.01
C SER A 42 19.33 3.96 18.16
N SER A 43 20.52 4.53 18.39
CA SER A 43 20.72 5.58 19.39
C SER A 43 19.89 6.84 19.11
N GLU A 44 19.73 7.22 17.84
CA GLU A 44 18.88 8.35 17.46
C GLU A 44 17.39 8.07 17.75
N THR A 45 16.89 6.87 17.45
CA THR A 45 15.51 6.52 17.82
C THR A 45 15.29 6.58 19.33
N GLU A 46 16.30 6.22 20.14
CA GLU A 46 16.23 6.32 21.60
C GLU A 46 16.24 7.78 22.05
N ARG A 47 17.08 8.64 21.45
CA ARG A 47 17.12 10.07 21.73
C ARG A 47 15.78 10.72 21.43
N LEU A 48 15.17 10.44 20.28
CA LEU A 48 13.85 10.96 19.93
C LEU A 48 12.76 10.49 20.91
N LYS A 49 12.77 9.20 21.30
CA LYS A 49 11.85 8.66 22.30
C LYS A 49 12.02 9.33 23.67
N LYS A 50 13.26 9.58 24.10
CA LYS A 50 13.55 10.30 25.34
C LYS A 50 13.15 11.76 25.22
N GLN A 51 13.42 12.43 24.10
CA GLN A 51 13.06 13.84 23.88
C GLN A 51 11.55 14.06 23.94
N THR A 52 10.76 13.16 23.36
CA THR A 52 9.29 13.23 23.47
C THR A 52 8.82 13.06 24.92
N LYS A 53 9.47 12.19 25.70
CA LYS A 53 9.18 12.02 27.13
C LYS A 53 9.71 13.18 27.99
N THR A 54 10.87 13.74 27.70
CA THR A 54 11.42 14.87 28.46
C THR A 54 10.64 16.15 28.19
N ARG A 55 10.08 16.34 26.99
CA ARG A 55 9.14 17.44 26.73
C ARG A 55 7.87 17.35 27.58
N SER A 56 7.38 16.14 27.91
CA SER A 56 6.26 15.99 28.85
C SER A 56 6.66 16.27 30.32
N TYR A 57 7.93 16.07 30.69
CA TYR A 57 8.43 16.40 32.05
C TYR A 57 8.90 17.87 32.19
N GLN A 58 9.45 18.48 31.15
CA GLN A 58 9.90 19.89 31.17
C GLN A 58 8.73 20.88 31.14
N ALA A 59 7.56 20.49 30.63
CA ALA A 59 6.34 21.27 30.79
C ALA A 59 5.91 21.40 32.28
N ALA A 60 6.34 20.48 33.16
CA ALA A 60 6.01 20.50 34.58
C ALA A 60 7.02 21.30 35.45
N HIS A 61 8.23 21.56 34.96
CA HIS A 61 9.30 22.20 35.74
C HIS A 61 9.44 23.72 35.52
N ALA A 62 8.53 24.35 34.77
CA ALA A 62 8.49 25.79 34.55
C ALA A 62 7.56 26.56 35.52
N ILE A 63 7.10 25.92 36.61
CA ILE A 63 6.30 26.59 37.65
C ILE A 63 7.18 26.74 38.90
N GLU A 64 7.98 27.81 38.93
CA GLU A 64 8.62 28.26 40.15
C GLU A 64 7.60 28.89 41.10
N ALA A 65 7.70 28.50 42.38
CA ALA A 65 7.27 29.21 43.58
C ALA A 65 5.94 30.01 43.51
N THR A 66 4.85 29.38 43.94
CA THR A 66 3.98 29.94 45.00
C THR A 66 2.97 28.88 45.48
N SER A 67 2.87 28.78 46.80
CA SER A 67 1.91 27.97 47.54
C SER A 67 0.46 28.36 47.20
N LYS A 68 -0.40 27.38 46.87
CA LYS A 68 -1.79 27.24 47.36
C LYS A 68 -2.51 25.97 46.85
N LYS A 69 -3.31 25.42 47.77
CA LYS A 69 -4.19 24.25 47.75
C LYS A 69 -5.16 24.17 46.54
N VAL A 70 -5.28 22.96 46.00
CA VAL A 70 -6.49 22.26 45.49
C VAL A 70 -7.66 23.11 44.99
N THR A 71 -7.97 23.02 43.69
CA THR A 71 -9.34 22.71 43.21
C THR A 71 -9.28 22.07 41.82
N LYS A 72 -10.00 20.95 41.68
CA LYS A 72 -10.35 20.29 40.43
C LYS A 72 -11.09 21.31 39.54
N ARG A 73 -10.43 21.79 38.48
CA ARG A 73 -11.06 22.53 37.39
C ARG A 73 -10.91 21.70 36.13
N GLU A 74 -12.05 21.38 35.54
CA GLU A 74 -12.17 20.80 34.21
C GLU A 74 -11.48 21.75 33.22
N THR A 75 -10.38 21.29 32.64
CA THR A 75 -9.67 22.01 31.59
C THR A 75 -10.43 21.86 30.28
N PRO A 76 -10.59 22.93 29.48
CA PRO A 76 -11.11 22.82 28.12
C PRO A 76 -10.18 21.90 27.31
N PRO A 77 -10.71 21.18 26.30
CA PRO A 77 -9.94 20.20 25.56
C PRO A 77 -8.72 20.89 24.95
N THR A 78 -7.55 20.35 25.24
CA THR A 78 -6.30 20.87 24.65
C THR A 78 -6.32 20.54 23.15
N PRO A 79 -5.66 21.33 22.27
CA PRO A 79 -5.63 21.11 20.81
C PRO A 79 -5.18 19.69 20.38
N LEU A 80 -4.50 18.97 21.29
CA LEU A 80 -4.10 17.57 21.11
C LEU A 80 -5.27 16.60 21.22
N GLU A 81 -6.25 16.84 22.08
CA GLU A 81 -7.44 15.99 22.24
C GLU A 81 -8.39 16.15 21.06
N GLU A 82 -8.53 17.37 20.53
CA GLU A 82 -9.24 17.62 19.27
C GLU A 82 -8.59 16.92 18.10
N SER A 83 -7.25 16.91 18.03
CA SER A 83 -6.50 16.18 16.99
C SER A 83 -6.67 14.66 17.10
N LEU A 84 -6.66 14.10 18.32
CA LEU A 84 -6.87 12.67 18.54
C LEU A 84 -8.32 12.25 18.23
N ASN A 85 -9.30 13.09 18.56
CA ASN A 85 -10.69 12.85 18.21
C ASN A 85 -10.92 12.99 16.71
N GLY A 86 -10.30 13.97 16.05
CA GLY A 86 -10.31 14.10 14.59
C GLY A 86 -9.74 12.86 13.90
N LEU A 87 -8.58 12.38 14.35
CA LEU A 87 -7.97 11.15 13.82
C LEU A 87 -8.85 9.91 14.03
N ARG A 88 -9.59 9.83 15.14
CA ARG A 88 -10.55 8.73 15.37
C ARG A 88 -11.70 8.78 14.37
N VAL A 89 -12.26 9.96 14.14
CA VAL A 89 -13.33 10.18 13.15
C VAL A 89 -12.83 9.84 11.73
N ASP A 90 -11.62 10.26 11.37
CA ASP A 90 -11.02 9.94 10.07
C ASP A 90 -10.82 8.42 9.88
N ILE A 91 -10.37 7.72 10.93
CA ILE A 91 -10.21 6.25 10.90
C ILE A 91 -11.55 5.54 10.74
N GLU A 92 -12.61 6.03 11.39
CA GLU A 92 -13.97 5.49 11.21
C GLU A 92 -14.48 5.74 9.79
N GLY A 93 -14.26 6.93 9.23
CA GLY A 93 -14.57 7.24 7.83
C GLY A 93 -13.81 6.36 6.83
N LEU A 94 -12.52 6.08 7.08
CA LEU A 94 -11.73 5.18 6.23
C LEU A 94 -12.21 3.73 6.29
N LYS A 95 -12.70 3.26 7.44
CA LYS A 95 -13.27 1.91 7.57
C LYS A 95 -14.55 1.78 6.75
N GLU A 96 -15.43 2.77 6.81
CA GLU A 96 -16.66 2.81 6.02
C GLU A 96 -16.36 2.87 4.52
N LEU A 97 -15.46 3.77 4.11
CA LEU A 97 -15.04 3.88 2.70
C LEU A 97 -14.44 2.58 2.18
N LYS A 98 -13.66 1.87 3.00
CA LYS A 98 -13.09 0.56 2.63
C LYS A 98 -14.19 -0.47 2.36
N ILE A 99 -15.28 -0.48 3.13
CA ILE A 99 -16.41 -1.39 2.92
C ILE A 99 -17.10 -1.06 1.58
N GLN A 100 -17.35 0.22 1.32
CA GLN A 100 -17.96 0.66 0.05
C GLN A 100 -17.09 0.33 -1.16
N VAL A 101 -15.78 0.54 -1.07
CA VAL A 101 -14.83 0.17 -2.12
C VAL A 101 -14.81 -1.35 -2.34
N ALA A 102 -14.87 -2.16 -1.29
CA ALA A 102 -14.95 -3.61 -1.42
C ALA A 102 -16.23 -4.06 -2.13
N GLN A 103 -17.37 -3.44 -1.83
CA GLN A 103 -18.66 -3.71 -2.49
C GLN A 103 -18.66 -3.29 -3.97
N ILE A 104 -18.08 -2.14 -4.29
CA ILE A 104 -17.91 -1.67 -5.68
C ILE A 104 -16.94 -2.59 -6.44
N GLN A 105 -15.84 -3.00 -5.82
CA GLN A 105 -14.89 -3.91 -6.43
C GLN A 105 -15.52 -5.28 -6.70
N GLU A 106 -16.36 -5.79 -5.79
CA GLU A 106 -17.07 -7.06 -5.97
C GLU A 106 -18.07 -6.98 -7.13
N SER A 107 -18.86 -5.90 -7.22
CA SER A 107 -19.80 -5.70 -8.33
C SER A 107 -19.07 -5.57 -9.67
N LEU A 108 -17.98 -4.79 -9.75
CA LEU A 108 -17.15 -4.68 -10.95
C LEU A 108 -16.43 -5.98 -11.32
N SER A 109 -16.17 -6.87 -10.35
CA SER A 109 -15.55 -8.17 -10.62
C SER A 109 -16.52 -9.16 -11.27
N ARG A 110 -17.82 -9.04 -10.98
CA ARG A 110 -18.87 -9.89 -11.57
C ARG A 110 -19.14 -9.52 -13.04
N ASP A 111 -18.93 -8.26 -13.41
CA ASP A 111 -19.17 -7.75 -14.77
C ASP A 111 -17.90 -7.62 -15.63
N ARG A 112 -16.73 -8.10 -15.16
CA ARG A 112 -15.53 -8.08 -16.01
C ARG A 112 -15.73 -9.03 -17.19
N PRO A 113 -15.68 -8.54 -18.45
CA PRO A 113 -15.55 -9.44 -19.59
C PRO A 113 -14.25 -10.21 -19.37
N VAL A 114 -14.36 -11.54 -19.27
CA VAL A 114 -13.20 -12.43 -19.19
C VAL A 114 -12.33 -12.10 -20.39
N SER A 115 -11.21 -11.41 -20.17
CA SER A 115 -10.22 -11.18 -21.20
C SER A 115 -9.66 -12.55 -21.54
N TYR A 116 -10.23 -13.20 -22.55
CA TYR A 116 -9.75 -14.44 -23.14
C TYR A 116 -8.40 -14.19 -23.84
N LYS A 117 -7.37 -13.82 -23.07
CA LYS A 117 -6.02 -14.29 -23.35
C LYS A 117 -5.97 -15.76 -22.92
N GLY A 118 -6.88 -16.55 -23.50
CA GLY A 118 -6.99 -17.98 -23.24
C GLY A 118 -5.72 -18.64 -23.73
N LYS A 119 -5.13 -19.49 -22.89
CA LYS A 119 -4.02 -20.37 -23.29
C LYS A 119 -4.35 -21.01 -24.64
N ARG A 120 -3.38 -21.07 -25.57
CA ARG A 120 -3.59 -21.67 -26.90
C ARG A 120 -4.06 -23.13 -26.76
N GLY A 121 -4.83 -23.58 -27.74
CA GLY A 121 -5.25 -24.98 -27.87
C GLY A 121 -6.67 -25.28 -27.40
N CYS A 122 -7.18 -26.43 -27.84
CA CYS A 122 -8.46 -26.96 -27.39
C CYS A 122 -8.39 -27.40 -25.91
N PRO A 123 -9.52 -27.66 -25.23
CA PRO A 123 -9.53 -28.07 -23.83
C PRO A 123 -8.59 -29.24 -23.51
N LYS A 124 -8.54 -30.28 -24.36
CA LYS A 124 -7.67 -31.45 -24.18
C LYS A 124 -6.18 -31.11 -24.31
N CYS A 125 -5.79 -30.36 -25.34
CA CYS A 125 -4.38 -29.97 -25.50
C CYS A 125 -3.90 -28.98 -24.44
N ARG A 126 -4.81 -28.21 -23.86
CA ARG A 126 -4.49 -27.37 -22.70
C ARG A 126 -4.22 -28.20 -21.45
N SER A 127 -4.99 -29.26 -21.19
CA SER A 127 -4.73 -30.15 -20.05
C SER A 127 -3.44 -30.95 -20.21
N GLU A 128 -3.05 -31.27 -21.44
CA GLU A 128 -1.83 -32.00 -21.76
C GLU A 128 -0.59 -31.10 -21.93
N ASN A 129 -0.71 -29.79 -21.70
CA ASN A 129 0.35 -28.78 -21.90
C ASN A 129 0.96 -28.77 -23.31
N VAL A 130 0.22 -29.24 -24.33
CA VAL A 130 0.61 -29.18 -25.75
C VAL A 130 -0.23 -28.18 -26.55
N GLY A 131 -0.89 -27.26 -25.85
CA GLY A 131 -1.81 -26.27 -26.42
C GLY A 131 -1.21 -25.39 -27.51
N ASP A 132 0.10 -25.12 -27.46
CA ASP A 132 0.80 -24.32 -28.47
C ASP A 132 0.96 -25.04 -29.82
N ARG A 133 0.91 -26.38 -29.84
CA ARG A 133 0.98 -27.22 -31.05
C ARG A 133 -0.38 -27.74 -31.50
N CYS A 134 -1.47 -27.26 -30.90
CA CYS A 134 -2.83 -27.66 -31.25
C CYS A 134 -3.18 -27.27 -32.69
N ASN A 135 -3.41 -28.26 -33.55
CA ASN A 135 -3.71 -28.11 -34.97
C ASN A 135 -5.11 -28.61 -35.37
N HIS A 136 -6.00 -28.82 -34.39
CA HIS A 136 -7.36 -29.29 -34.55
C HIS A 136 -8.36 -28.26 -33.98
N CYS A 137 -9.66 -28.57 -34.01
CA CYS A 137 -10.69 -27.65 -33.56
C CYS A 137 -10.46 -27.15 -32.12
N PHE A 138 -10.27 -25.85 -31.93
CA PHE A 138 -10.07 -25.23 -30.61
C PHE A 138 -11.34 -25.26 -29.74
N ARG A 139 -12.52 -25.49 -30.34
CA ARG A 139 -13.80 -25.59 -29.63
C ARG A 139 -14.06 -26.99 -29.09
N CYS A 140 -14.09 -28.00 -29.96
CA CYS A 140 -14.48 -29.37 -29.59
C CYS A 140 -13.32 -30.38 -29.53
N GLY A 141 -12.14 -30.02 -30.05
CA GLY A 141 -10.97 -30.90 -30.10
C GLY A 141 -10.98 -31.94 -31.23
N SER A 142 -11.93 -31.90 -32.18
CA SER A 142 -11.92 -32.78 -33.35
C SER A 142 -10.85 -32.36 -34.38
N GLY A 143 -10.15 -33.34 -34.94
CA GLY A 143 -9.18 -33.16 -36.04
C GLY A 143 -9.81 -33.06 -37.43
N GLU A 144 -11.11 -33.30 -37.56
CA GLU A 144 -11.81 -33.26 -38.87
C GLU A 144 -12.10 -31.84 -39.36
N HIS A 145 -12.09 -30.85 -38.46
CA HIS A 145 -12.37 -29.46 -38.79
C HIS A 145 -11.62 -28.48 -37.89
N TYR A 146 -11.47 -27.24 -38.35
CA TYR A 146 -11.00 -26.12 -37.53
C TYR A 146 -12.17 -25.39 -36.87
N ALA A 147 -11.89 -24.52 -35.89
CA ALA A 147 -12.91 -23.79 -35.12
C ALA A 147 -13.94 -23.03 -35.98
N ARG A 148 -13.55 -22.59 -37.18
CA ARG A 148 -14.43 -21.94 -38.17
C ARG A 148 -15.54 -22.86 -38.69
N GLY A 149 -15.26 -24.15 -38.83
CA GLY A 149 -16.23 -25.16 -39.30
C GLY A 149 -16.93 -25.91 -38.16
N CYS A 150 -16.71 -25.48 -36.91
CA CYS A 150 -17.26 -26.18 -35.77
C CYS A 150 -18.76 -25.91 -35.62
N ARG A 151 -19.56 -26.98 -35.77
CA ARG A 151 -21.01 -26.95 -35.57
C ARG A 151 -21.42 -26.90 -34.09
N GLN A 152 -20.50 -27.13 -33.15
CA GLN A 152 -20.76 -26.88 -31.74
C GLN A 152 -20.80 -25.37 -31.51
N ARG A 153 -22.01 -24.83 -31.36
CA ARG A 153 -22.20 -23.46 -30.89
C ARG A 153 -21.78 -23.39 -29.42
N PRO A 154 -20.94 -22.41 -29.03
CA PRO A 154 -20.81 -22.10 -27.62
C PRO A 154 -22.20 -21.70 -27.08
N PRO A 155 -22.49 -21.90 -25.79
CA PRO A 155 -23.63 -21.24 -25.17
C PRO A 155 -23.39 -19.73 -25.30
N GLY A 156 -24.02 -19.11 -26.29
CA GLY A 156 -23.99 -17.67 -26.47
C GLY A 156 -25.05 -17.01 -25.58
N ASN A 157 -24.93 -15.71 -25.38
CA ASN A 157 -25.96 -14.89 -24.75
C ASN A 157 -27.24 -14.92 -25.63
N GLU A 158 -28.09 -15.93 -25.47
CA GLU A 158 -29.41 -16.01 -26.11
C GLU A 158 -30.37 -14.91 -25.64
N ARG A 159 -30.00 -14.19 -24.57
CA ARG A 159 -30.64 -12.95 -24.15
C ARG A 159 -29.77 -11.80 -24.62
N GLY A 160 -30.07 -11.26 -25.81
CA GLY A 160 -29.54 -9.97 -26.21
C GLY A 160 -29.81 -8.94 -25.11
N SER A 161 -28.91 -7.96 -24.96
CA SER A 161 -29.13 -6.83 -24.05
C SER A 161 -30.39 -6.08 -24.49
N LEU A 162 -31.53 -6.33 -23.82
CA LEU A 162 -32.77 -5.58 -23.98
C LEU A 162 -32.73 -4.29 -23.16
N LEU A 163 -31.65 -3.52 -23.28
CA LEU A 163 -31.64 -2.13 -22.84
C LEU A 163 -31.51 -1.27 -24.09
N ARG A 164 -32.65 -0.96 -24.71
CA ARG A 164 -32.74 0.21 -25.58
C ARG A 164 -32.68 1.44 -24.67
N ASP A 165 -31.73 2.32 -24.93
CA ASP A 165 -31.74 3.67 -24.39
C ASP A 165 -32.94 4.43 -24.97
N GLU A 166 -34.07 4.40 -24.29
CA GLU A 166 -35.21 5.28 -24.55
C GLU A 166 -34.95 6.61 -23.82
N GLY A 167 -34.34 7.57 -24.51
CA GLY A 167 -34.05 8.87 -23.89
C GLY A 167 -33.29 9.87 -24.76
N GLY A 168 -33.72 10.08 -26.01
CA GLY A 168 -33.26 11.23 -26.81
C GLY A 168 -34.24 12.41 -26.67
N PRO A 169 -33.78 13.64 -26.36
CA PRO A 169 -34.67 14.79 -26.28
C PRO A 169 -35.14 15.18 -27.70
N GLN A 170 -36.45 15.36 -27.85
CA GLN A 170 -37.05 15.96 -29.04
C GLN A 170 -36.67 17.46 -29.07
N GLN A 171 -36.11 17.90 -30.18
CA GLN A 171 -36.14 19.30 -30.63
C GLN A 171 -36.93 19.36 -31.92
#